data_AF-A0A8J7Y1H8-F1
#
_entry.id   AF-A0A8J7Y1H8-F1
#
_cell.length_a   1.000
_cell.length_b   1.000
_cell.length_c   1.000
_cell.angle_alpha   90.00
_cell.angle_beta   90.00
_cell.angle_gamma   90.00
#
_symmetry.space_group_name_H-M   'P 1'
#
loop_
_entity.id
_entity.type
_entity.pdbx_description
1 polymer ?
#
loop_
_entity_poly.entity_id
_entity_poly.type
_entity_poly.pdbx_seq_one_letter_code
_entity_poly.pdbx_strand_id
1 'polypeptide(L)'
;MKRVLILIIIIAGCIGQQQLQFQSCSPAEQAVTIGEGEELEFSCVLTDSPNVSYMWYVDEEMVSQDSIFTFSEAPGTYTVAIEVTYGRETISHEWEVTVEESLASLDFSIIESKVEAIRGLKFLESVRRIVIDRMEMRENFLEDIQEDREAIEIEQKVYEALHVWNPEDDLFQVYIDVMTEQVASYYDTGDHTYYQVVDPGSPLAYQEFIASHELVHALQDQHHLL
;
A
#
# COMPACT_ATOMS: atom_id res chain seq x y z
N MET A 1 -29.56 -6.71 34.13
CA MET A 1 -29.33 -6.43 35.56
C MET A 1 -29.13 -4.92 35.73
N LYS A 2 -29.91 -4.36 36.67
CA LYS A 2 -29.84 -3.03 37.31
C LYS A 2 -29.40 -1.79 36.51
N ARG A 3 -30.42 -1.04 36.07
CA ARG A 3 -30.34 0.42 35.87
C ARG A 3 -30.30 1.09 37.26
N VAL A 4 -29.29 1.90 37.53
CA VAL A 4 -29.20 2.71 38.74
C VAL A 4 -29.43 4.16 38.36
N LEU A 5 -30.55 4.71 38.83
CA LEU A 5 -30.91 6.13 38.79
C LEU A 5 -30.15 6.81 39.94
N ILE A 6 -29.31 7.82 39.65
CA ILE A 6 -28.73 8.68 40.70
C ILE A 6 -29.32 10.08 40.54
N LEU A 7 -30.08 10.45 41.57
CA LEU A 7 -30.71 11.74 41.79
C LEU A 7 -29.63 12.72 42.29
N ILE A 8 -29.33 13.78 41.53
CA ILE A 8 -28.39 14.83 41.96
C ILE A 8 -29.17 15.95 42.67
N ILE A 9 -28.94 16.07 43.97
CA ILE A 9 -29.36 17.19 44.81
C ILE A 9 -28.35 18.33 44.59
N ILE A 10 -28.82 19.46 44.06
CA ILE A 10 -28.01 20.67 43.88
C ILE A 10 -27.93 21.40 45.23
N ILE A 11 -26.72 21.53 45.76
CA ILE A 11 -26.43 22.51 46.82
C ILE A 11 -25.36 23.45 46.27
N ALA A 12 -25.73 24.72 46.18
CA ALA A 12 -24.90 25.80 45.66
C ALA A 12 -23.70 26.07 46.59
N GLY A 13 -22.51 26.06 46.00
CA GLY A 13 -21.27 26.57 46.58
C GLY A 13 -20.36 27.03 45.44
N CYS A 14 -20.54 28.26 44.96
CA CYS A 14 -19.63 28.88 43.99
C CYS A 14 -18.32 29.25 44.70
N ILE A 15 -17.29 28.44 44.50
CA ILE A 15 -15.89 28.89 44.51
C ILE A 15 -15.41 28.62 43.09
N GLY A 16 -15.11 29.68 42.33
CA GLY A 16 -14.64 29.57 40.95
C GLY A 16 -13.26 28.93 40.89
N GLN A 17 -13.20 27.60 40.91
CA GLN A 17 -12.07 26.86 40.34
C GLN A 17 -12.32 26.80 38.83
N GLN A 18 -11.45 27.45 38.07
CA GLN A 18 -11.37 27.28 36.63
C GLN A 18 -10.97 25.82 36.40
N GLN A 19 -11.93 25.00 36.00
CA GLN A 19 -11.73 23.58 35.72
C GLN A 19 -10.85 23.46 34.48
N LEU A 20 -9.84 22.59 34.51
CA LEU A 20 -9.04 22.29 33.32
C LEU A 20 -9.97 21.77 32.22
N GLN A 21 -9.99 22.44 31.07
CA GLN A 21 -10.86 22.09 29.95
C GLN A 21 -10.15 22.39 28.62
N PHE A 22 -10.33 21.51 27.64
CA PHE A 22 -9.94 21.78 26.26
C PHE A 22 -10.83 22.87 25.67
N GLN A 23 -10.23 23.94 25.17
CA GLN A 23 -10.91 24.96 24.39
C GLN A 23 -11.18 24.43 22.97
N SER A 24 -10.20 23.77 22.38
CA SER A 24 -10.30 23.10 21.09
C SER A 24 -9.21 22.06 20.95
N CYS A 25 -9.46 21.01 20.17
CA CYS A 25 -8.45 20.06 19.75
C CYS A 25 -8.44 19.97 18.23
N SER A 26 -7.27 19.68 17.67
CA SER A 26 -7.04 19.45 16.25
C SER A 26 -6.46 18.04 16.10
N PRO A 27 -7.01 17.21 15.20
CA PRO A 27 -8.20 17.43 14.37
C PRO A 27 -9.49 17.62 15.18
N ALA A 28 -10.48 18.33 14.60
CA ALA A 28 -11.76 18.58 15.27
C ALA A 28 -12.71 17.37 15.23
N GLU A 29 -12.57 16.52 14.23
CA GLU A 29 -13.32 15.28 14.08
C GLU A 29 -12.72 14.20 14.98
N GLN A 30 -13.56 13.36 15.60
CA GLN A 30 -13.10 12.26 16.46
C GLN A 30 -12.61 11.05 15.66
N ALA A 31 -13.04 10.92 14.40
CA ALA A 31 -12.57 9.89 13.48
C ALA A 31 -11.93 10.57 12.28
N VAL A 32 -10.69 10.21 11.95
CA VAL A 32 -9.92 10.82 10.87
C VAL A 32 -9.33 9.72 10.00
N THR A 33 -9.34 9.94 8.69
CA THR A 33 -8.71 9.04 7.73
C THR A 33 -7.55 9.77 7.04
N ILE A 34 -6.39 9.13 6.99
CA ILE A 34 -5.20 9.59 6.25
C ILE A 34 -4.66 8.45 5.36
N GLY A 35 -3.91 8.78 4.33
CA GLY A 35 -3.22 7.78 3.51
C GLY A 35 -1.90 7.31 4.14
N GLU A 36 -1.47 6.09 3.85
CA GLU A 36 -0.15 5.59 4.23
C GLU A 36 0.97 6.53 3.76
N GLY A 37 1.89 6.85 4.68
CA GLY A 37 2.99 7.78 4.45
C GLY A 37 2.62 9.25 4.60
N GLU A 38 1.35 9.59 4.82
CA GLU A 38 0.96 10.92 5.27
C GLU A 38 1.25 11.11 6.77
N GLU A 39 1.48 12.35 7.16
CA GLU A 39 1.69 12.74 8.56
C GLU A 39 0.50 13.59 9.02
N LEU A 40 0.05 13.37 10.26
CA LEU A 40 -1.07 14.10 10.85
C LEU A 40 -0.66 14.70 12.20
N GLU A 41 -0.77 16.03 12.32
CA GLU A 41 -0.47 16.72 13.57
C GLU A 41 -1.69 16.81 14.50
N PHE A 42 -1.48 16.41 15.75
CA PHE A 42 -2.44 16.49 16.84
C PHE A 42 -2.01 17.55 17.86
N SER A 43 -2.98 18.34 18.32
CA SER A 43 -2.77 19.31 19.39
C SER A 43 -4.08 19.70 20.09
N CYS A 44 -3.98 20.17 21.33
CA CYS A 44 -5.11 20.74 22.05
C CYS A 44 -4.75 22.09 22.67
N VAL A 45 -5.66 23.05 22.53
CA VAL A 45 -5.59 24.38 23.14
C VAL A 45 -6.39 24.36 24.44
N LEU A 46 -5.80 24.88 25.51
CA LEU A 46 -6.40 24.95 26.84
C LEU A 46 -6.73 26.40 27.20
N THR A 47 -7.76 26.61 28.01
CA THR A 47 -8.10 27.95 28.52
C THR A 47 -7.17 28.31 29.68
N ASP A 48 -6.43 29.42 29.58
CA ASP A 48 -5.66 30.09 30.65
C ASP A 48 -4.87 29.16 31.60
N SER A 49 -4.15 28.17 31.08
CA SER A 49 -3.44 27.16 31.88
C SER A 49 -1.91 27.20 31.63
N PRO A 50 -1.17 28.12 32.26
CA PRO A 50 0.29 28.10 32.20
C PRO A 50 0.85 26.94 33.03
N ASN A 51 1.79 26.16 32.46
CA ASN A 51 2.49 25.02 33.08
C ASN A 51 1.68 23.70 33.14
N VAL A 52 1.19 23.23 31.99
CA VAL A 52 0.65 21.88 31.85
C VAL A 52 1.73 20.90 31.37
N SER A 53 1.54 19.61 31.65
CA SER A 53 2.32 18.53 31.04
C SER A 53 1.44 17.72 30.08
N TYR A 54 1.99 17.39 28.93
CA TYR A 54 1.33 16.59 27.89
C TYR A 54 1.86 15.15 27.92
N MET A 55 0.99 14.19 27.64
CA MET A 55 1.33 12.80 27.39
C MET A 55 0.47 12.30 26.23
N TRP A 56 1.13 11.82 25.18
CA TRP A 56 0.50 11.28 24.00
C TRP A 56 0.63 9.77 23.97
N TYR A 57 -0.42 9.10 23.52
CA TYR A 57 -0.47 7.66 23.39
C TYR A 57 -0.98 7.26 22.01
N VAL A 58 -0.41 6.17 21.47
CA VAL A 58 -0.95 5.43 20.34
C VAL A 58 -1.21 4.01 20.83
N ASP A 59 -2.46 3.55 20.78
CA ASP A 59 -2.88 2.23 21.26
C ASP A 59 -2.35 1.89 22.68
N GLU A 60 -2.50 2.85 23.60
CA GLU A 60 -2.06 2.80 25.00
C GLU A 60 -0.53 2.89 25.23
N GLU A 61 0.30 2.88 24.19
CA GLU A 61 1.75 3.10 24.30
C GLU A 61 2.08 4.60 24.29
N MET A 62 2.85 5.07 25.28
CA MET A 62 3.23 6.48 25.37
C MET A 62 4.31 6.83 24.33
N VAL A 63 4.00 7.77 23.43
CA VAL A 63 4.83 8.10 22.26
C VAL A 63 5.47 9.49 22.33
N SER A 64 4.88 10.43 23.07
CA SER A 64 5.39 11.80 23.15
C SER A 64 4.94 12.52 24.42
N GLN A 65 5.67 13.57 24.80
CA GLN A 65 5.32 14.51 25.89
C GLN A 65 5.29 15.97 25.43
N ASP A 66 5.41 16.20 24.12
CA ASP A 66 5.41 17.53 23.53
C ASP A 66 3.98 18.12 23.44
N SER A 67 3.86 19.43 23.26
CA SER A 67 2.56 20.09 23.11
C SER A 67 1.85 19.79 21.79
N ILE A 68 2.59 19.26 20.81
CA ILE A 68 2.12 18.83 19.49
C ILE A 68 2.68 17.43 19.25
N PHE A 69 1.87 16.54 18.69
CA PHE A 69 2.29 15.21 18.30
C PHE A 69 2.03 15.00 16.81
N THR A 70 3.05 14.54 16.09
CA THR A 70 2.91 14.15 14.68
C THR A 70 2.77 12.64 14.61
N PHE A 71 1.62 12.18 14.13
CA PHE A 71 1.31 10.78 13.91
C PHE A 71 1.70 10.35 12.50
N SER A 72 2.34 9.19 12.38
CA SER A 72 2.62 8.50 11.12
C SER A 72 2.81 7.02 11.42
N GLU A 73 1.95 6.18 10.85
CA GLU A 73 1.95 4.73 11.06
C GLU A 73 1.63 4.00 9.75
N ALA A 74 1.85 2.68 9.75
CA ALA A 74 1.48 1.81 8.64
C ALA A 74 -0.06 1.69 8.48
N PRO A 75 -0.57 1.08 7.40
CA PRO A 75 -2.00 0.90 7.20
C PRO A 75 -2.66 0.14 8.36
N GLY A 76 -3.77 0.68 8.87
CA GLY A 76 -4.43 0.15 10.06
C GLY A 76 -5.38 1.15 10.72
N THR A 77 -5.96 0.74 11.83
CA THR A 77 -6.78 1.62 12.67
C THR A 77 -6.11 1.75 14.04
N TYR A 78 -5.97 2.99 14.50
CA TYR A 78 -5.23 3.36 15.70
C TYR A 78 -6.07 4.25 16.59
N THR A 79 -5.84 4.18 17.90
CA THR A 79 -6.37 5.15 18.87
C THR A 79 -5.26 6.10 19.28
N VAL A 80 -5.36 7.38 18.89
CA VAL A 80 -4.47 8.45 19.34
C VAL A 80 -5.13 9.13 20.53
N ALA A 81 -4.45 9.18 21.68
CA ALA A 81 -4.96 9.83 22.87
C ALA A 81 -3.98 10.86 23.44
N ILE A 82 -4.52 11.93 23.99
CA ILE A 82 -3.77 12.94 24.74
C ILE A 82 -4.28 12.97 26.17
N GLU A 83 -3.36 13.01 27.13
CA GLU A 83 -3.62 13.37 28.52
C GLU A 83 -2.88 14.67 28.84
N VAL A 84 -3.62 15.64 29.39
CA VAL A 84 -3.07 16.91 29.86
C VAL A 84 -3.28 17.00 31.36
N THR A 85 -2.17 17.18 32.09
CA THR A 85 -2.19 17.31 33.54
C THR A 85 -1.81 18.72 33.98
N TYR A 86 -2.63 19.30 34.85
CA TYR A 86 -2.36 20.57 35.55
C TYR A 86 -2.51 20.37 37.06
N GLY A 87 -1.39 20.37 37.78
CA GLY A 87 -1.37 20.14 39.23
C GLY A 87 -1.83 18.74 39.61
N ARG A 88 -3.12 18.58 39.94
CA ARG A 88 -3.76 17.30 40.30
C ARG A 88 -4.91 16.92 39.37
N GLU A 89 -5.27 17.80 38.44
CA GLU A 89 -6.32 17.55 37.46
C GLU A 89 -5.69 17.01 36.19
N THR A 90 -6.29 15.96 35.64
CA THR A 90 -5.92 15.39 34.35
C THR A 90 -7.19 15.31 33.50
N ILE A 91 -7.10 15.81 32.27
CA ILE A 91 -8.15 15.65 31.25
C ILE A 91 -7.57 14.91 30.06
N SER A 92 -8.43 14.17 29.35
CA SER A 92 -8.03 13.40 28.18
C SER A 92 -8.96 13.65 27.00
N HIS A 93 -8.41 13.45 25.80
CA HIS A 93 -9.13 13.46 24.54
C HIS A 93 -8.56 12.34 23.65
N GLU A 94 -9.40 11.75 22.81
CA GLU A 94 -9.04 10.63 21.96
C GLU A 94 -9.57 10.81 20.53
N TRP A 95 -8.86 10.20 19.59
CA TRP A 95 -9.19 10.12 18.18
C TRP A 95 -9.05 8.68 17.71
N GLU A 96 -9.95 8.28 16.82
CA GLU A 96 -9.81 7.11 15.98
C GLU A 96 -9.17 7.53 14.66
N VAL A 97 -8.01 6.96 14.33
CA VAL A 97 -7.28 7.28 13.11
C VAL A 97 -7.23 6.04 12.24
N THR A 98 -7.79 6.12 11.03
CA THR A 98 -7.63 5.09 10.02
C THR A 98 -6.55 5.52 9.04
N VAL A 99 -5.47 4.75 8.98
CA VAL A 99 -4.49 4.85 7.91
C VAL A 99 -4.95 3.91 6.80
N GLU A 100 -5.48 4.49 5.74
CA GLU A 100 -5.81 3.73 4.54
C GLU A 100 -4.51 3.32 3.84
N GLU A 101 -4.46 2.07 3.38
CA GLU A 101 -3.39 1.60 2.51
C GLU A 101 -3.28 2.54 1.32
N SER A 102 -2.09 3.13 1.14
CA SER A 102 -1.88 4.00 0.01
C SER A 102 -1.82 3.11 -1.22
N LEU A 103 -2.90 3.10 -1.98
CA LEU A 103 -2.89 2.72 -3.38
C LEU A 103 -2.17 3.81 -4.18
N ALA A 104 -0.97 4.25 -3.76
CA ALA A 104 -0.13 5.12 -4.58
C ALA A 104 0.13 4.37 -5.88
N SER A 105 -0.70 4.64 -6.88
CA SER A 105 -0.62 4.00 -8.17
C SER A 105 0.70 4.39 -8.82
N LEU A 106 1.38 3.44 -9.44
CA LEU A 106 2.60 3.72 -10.20
C LEU A 106 2.38 4.90 -11.16
N ASP A 107 3.11 6.00 -10.94
CA ASP A 107 3.18 7.07 -11.93
C ASP A 107 4.11 6.63 -13.06
N PHE A 108 3.50 6.02 -14.06
CA PHE A 108 4.21 5.44 -15.20
C PHE A 108 5.01 6.47 -16.00
N SER A 109 4.53 7.72 -16.04
CA SER A 109 5.22 8.80 -16.75
C SER A 109 6.57 9.16 -16.10
N ILE A 110 6.65 9.02 -14.77
CA ILE A 110 7.91 9.18 -14.03
C ILE A 110 8.86 8.03 -14.35
N ILE A 111 8.35 6.79 -14.46
CA ILE A 111 9.16 5.61 -14.76
C ILE A 111 9.72 5.70 -16.18
N GLU A 112 8.88 6.02 -17.18
CA GLU A 112 9.31 6.27 -18.56
C GLU A 112 10.43 7.32 -18.60
N SER A 113 10.22 8.47 -17.95
CA SER A 113 11.21 9.55 -17.88
C SER A 113 12.55 9.10 -17.27
N LYS A 114 12.51 8.26 -16.22
CA LYS A 114 13.70 7.68 -15.59
C LYS A 114 14.40 6.70 -16.53
N VAL A 115 13.66 5.82 -17.20
CA VAL A 115 14.20 4.86 -18.18
C VAL A 115 14.90 5.60 -19.32
N GLU A 116 14.26 6.63 -19.89
CA GLU A 116 14.87 7.47 -20.92
C GLU A 116 16.19 8.11 -20.46
N ALA A 117 16.19 8.68 -19.24
CA ALA A 117 17.37 9.33 -18.68
C ALA A 117 18.53 8.35 -18.46
N ILE A 118 18.26 7.15 -17.96
CA ILE A 118 19.26 6.11 -17.70
C ILE A 118 19.79 5.51 -19.01
N ARG A 119 18.91 5.26 -19.98
CA ARG A 119 19.27 4.62 -21.26
C ARG A 119 19.85 5.61 -22.27
N GLY A 120 19.62 6.91 -22.11
CA GLY A 120 20.06 7.95 -23.04
C GLY A 120 19.30 7.94 -24.37
N LEU A 121 18.11 7.34 -24.39
CA LEU A 121 17.21 7.25 -25.54
C LEU A 121 15.84 7.82 -25.16
N LYS A 122 15.04 8.18 -26.17
CA LYS A 122 13.67 8.65 -26.00
C LYS A 122 12.69 7.63 -26.55
N PHE A 123 11.55 7.44 -25.87
CA PHE A 123 10.44 6.73 -26.48
C PHE A 123 9.98 7.50 -27.72
N LEU A 124 9.86 6.81 -28.84
CA LEU A 124 9.42 7.38 -30.11
C LEU A 124 7.90 7.53 -30.15
N GLU A 125 7.20 6.69 -29.38
CA GLU A 125 5.75 6.69 -29.23
C GLU A 125 5.35 6.24 -27.82
N SER A 126 4.11 6.52 -27.43
CA SER A 126 3.56 6.11 -26.13
C SER A 126 3.52 4.60 -26.04
N VAL A 127 4.04 4.03 -24.94
CA VAL A 127 3.93 2.58 -24.68
C VAL A 127 2.50 2.26 -24.28
N ARG A 128 1.83 1.36 -25.01
CA ARG A 128 0.50 0.89 -24.63
C ARG A 128 0.62 0.00 -23.40
N ARG A 129 -0.24 0.23 -22.40
CA ARG A 129 -0.28 -0.55 -21.16
C ARG A 129 -1.65 -1.15 -20.94
N ILE A 130 -1.69 -2.45 -20.63
CA ILE A 130 -2.89 -3.17 -20.21
C ILE A 130 -2.62 -3.79 -18.84
N VAL A 131 -3.57 -3.67 -17.93
CA VAL A 131 -3.50 -4.24 -16.59
C VAL A 131 -4.29 -5.54 -16.60
N ILE A 132 -3.66 -6.63 -16.16
CA ILE A 132 -4.26 -7.97 -16.14
C ILE A 132 -4.01 -8.66 -14.80
N ASP A 133 -4.78 -9.72 -14.51
CA ASP A 133 -4.49 -10.64 -13.41
C ASP A 133 -3.70 -11.88 -13.86
N ARG A 134 -3.36 -12.75 -12.90
CA ARG A 134 -2.61 -13.99 -13.14
C ARG A 134 -3.36 -15.01 -14.01
N MET A 135 -4.69 -14.99 -13.98
CA MET A 135 -5.51 -15.88 -14.79
C MET A 135 -5.52 -15.43 -16.25
N GLU A 136 -5.72 -14.13 -16.49
CA GLU A 136 -5.66 -13.52 -17.82
C GLU A 136 -4.26 -13.71 -18.44
N MET A 137 -3.19 -13.52 -17.67
CA MET A 137 -1.83 -13.79 -18.12
C MET A 137 -1.65 -15.24 -18.58
N ARG A 138 -2.19 -16.19 -17.81
CA ARG A 138 -2.11 -17.61 -18.15
C ARG A 138 -2.87 -17.91 -19.44
N GLU A 139 -4.02 -17.29 -19.66
CA GLU A 139 -4.78 -17.43 -20.90
C GLU A 139 -4.00 -16.89 -22.11
N ASN A 140 -3.33 -15.74 -21.99
CA ASN A 140 -2.49 -15.18 -23.05
C ASN A 140 -1.35 -16.15 -23.43
N PHE A 141 -0.59 -16.64 -22.45
CA PHE A 141 0.51 -17.59 -22.72
C PHE A 141 0.01 -18.95 -23.23
N LEU A 142 -1.19 -19.36 -22.81
CA LEU A 142 -1.82 -20.57 -23.33
C LEU A 142 -2.11 -20.43 -24.83
N GLU A 143 -2.59 -19.27 -25.29
CA GLU A 143 -2.83 -18.99 -26.70
C GLU A 143 -1.53 -19.04 -27.50
N ASP A 144 -0.48 -18.40 -27.02
CA ASP A 144 0.82 -18.34 -27.70
C ASP A 144 1.48 -19.73 -27.82
N ILE A 145 1.56 -20.47 -26.72
CA ILE A 145 2.26 -21.76 -26.72
C ILE A 145 1.46 -22.87 -27.43
N GLN A 146 0.15 -22.68 -27.69
CA GLN A 146 -0.65 -23.68 -28.41
C GLN A 146 -0.01 -24.04 -29.75
N GLU A 147 0.64 -23.08 -30.41
CA GLU A 147 1.30 -23.31 -31.70
C GLU A 147 2.44 -24.34 -31.60
N ASP A 148 3.11 -24.41 -30.44
CA ASP A 148 4.22 -25.33 -30.16
C ASP A 148 3.77 -26.69 -29.60
N ARG A 149 2.46 -26.92 -29.43
CA ARG A 149 1.93 -28.11 -28.75
C ARG A 149 2.42 -29.42 -29.36
N GLU A 150 2.45 -29.54 -30.69
CA GLU A 150 2.94 -30.74 -31.36
C GLU A 150 4.44 -30.97 -31.12
N ALA A 151 5.24 -29.89 -31.15
CA ALA A 151 6.67 -29.96 -30.90
C ALA A 151 6.96 -30.40 -29.46
N ILE A 152 6.21 -29.87 -28.49
CA ILE A 152 6.33 -30.23 -27.07
C ILE A 152 5.91 -31.69 -26.83
N GLU A 153 4.86 -32.18 -27.49
CA GLU A 153 4.47 -33.60 -27.42
C GLU A 153 5.54 -34.54 -28.00
N ILE A 154 6.29 -34.09 -29.02
CA ILE A 154 7.44 -34.83 -29.56
C ILE A 154 8.61 -34.80 -28.58
N GLU A 155 8.89 -33.64 -27.98
CA GLU A 155 9.93 -33.47 -26.96
C GLU A 155 9.68 -34.38 -25.76
N GLN A 156 8.44 -34.45 -25.27
CA GLN A 156 8.05 -35.35 -24.18
C GLN A 156 8.39 -36.81 -24.52
N LYS A 157 8.08 -37.30 -25.72
CA LYS A 157 8.42 -38.67 -26.15
C LYS A 157 9.93 -38.92 -26.15
N VAL A 158 10.74 -37.91 -26.45
CA VAL A 158 12.20 -38.01 -26.36
C VAL A 158 12.62 -38.13 -24.89
N TYR A 159 12.07 -37.32 -23.99
CA TYR A 159 12.38 -37.38 -22.56
C TYR A 159 11.94 -38.70 -21.90
N GLU A 160 10.79 -39.24 -22.30
CA GLU A 160 10.33 -40.58 -21.91
C GLU A 160 11.31 -41.66 -22.38
N ALA A 161 11.74 -41.61 -23.64
CA ALA A 161 12.70 -42.57 -24.18
C ALA A 161 14.07 -42.52 -23.46
N LEU A 162 14.48 -41.34 -23.01
CA LEU A 162 15.69 -41.13 -22.22
C LEU A 162 15.53 -41.49 -20.74
N HIS A 163 14.32 -41.88 -20.30
CA HIS A 163 13.98 -42.18 -18.90
C HIS A 163 14.26 -41.01 -17.95
N VAL A 164 14.09 -39.77 -18.44
CA VAL A 164 14.22 -38.54 -17.63
C VAL A 164 12.87 -37.86 -17.38
N TRP A 165 11.77 -38.44 -17.86
CA TRP A 165 10.41 -37.95 -17.67
C TRP A 165 9.47 -39.08 -17.26
N ASN A 166 8.45 -38.73 -16.48
CA ASN A 166 7.38 -39.63 -16.10
C ASN A 166 6.25 -39.53 -17.14
N PRO A 167 5.87 -40.63 -17.83
CA PRO A 167 4.89 -40.60 -18.92
C PRO A 167 3.47 -40.14 -18.52
N GLU A 168 3.16 -40.13 -17.22
CA GLU A 168 1.86 -39.66 -16.72
C GLU A 168 1.80 -38.13 -16.54
N ASP A 169 2.95 -37.44 -16.60
CA ASP A 169 3.04 -35.99 -16.45
C ASP A 169 2.96 -35.30 -17.82
N ASP A 170 2.20 -34.21 -17.90
CA ASP A 170 1.98 -33.41 -19.12
C ASP A 170 3.05 -32.31 -19.24
N LEU A 171 4.03 -32.50 -20.14
CA LEU A 171 5.12 -31.54 -20.35
C LEU A 171 4.62 -30.18 -20.83
N PHE A 172 3.58 -30.16 -21.66
CA PHE A 172 2.96 -28.93 -22.14
C PHE A 172 2.39 -28.13 -20.97
N GLN A 173 1.72 -28.82 -20.05
CA GLN A 173 1.18 -28.18 -18.86
C GLN A 173 2.29 -27.65 -17.94
N VAL A 174 3.38 -28.41 -17.78
CA VAL A 174 4.55 -27.97 -17.00
C VAL A 174 5.17 -26.70 -17.58
N TYR A 175 5.32 -26.59 -18.90
CA TYR A 175 5.85 -25.36 -19.52
C TYR A 175 4.99 -24.15 -19.21
N ILE A 176 3.66 -24.26 -19.35
CA ILE A 176 2.74 -23.18 -19.01
C ILE A 176 2.82 -22.81 -17.52
N ASP A 177 2.86 -23.80 -16.63
CA ASP A 177 2.93 -23.55 -15.19
C ASP A 177 4.23 -22.80 -14.85
N VAL A 178 5.37 -23.27 -15.36
CA VAL A 178 6.69 -22.65 -15.14
C VAL A 178 6.74 -21.23 -15.70
N MET A 179 6.25 -20.99 -16.92
CA MET A 179 6.25 -19.67 -17.55
C MET A 179 5.37 -18.68 -16.77
N THR A 180 4.16 -19.10 -16.39
CA THR A 180 3.20 -18.23 -15.69
C THR A 180 3.55 -17.97 -14.23
N GLU A 181 4.30 -18.88 -13.59
CA GLU A 181 4.82 -18.69 -12.23
C GLU A 181 5.99 -17.71 -12.19
N GLN A 182 6.90 -17.74 -13.18
CA GLN A 182 8.14 -16.95 -13.12
C GLN A 182 8.01 -15.53 -13.68
N VAL A 183 7.10 -15.32 -14.63
CA VAL A 183 6.97 -14.01 -15.27
C VAL A 183 6.14 -13.08 -14.38
N ALA A 184 6.69 -11.95 -13.99
CA ALA A 184 6.04 -10.99 -13.09
C ALA A 184 5.19 -9.95 -13.84
N SER A 185 5.55 -9.64 -15.08
CA SER A 185 4.80 -8.89 -16.10
C SER A 185 5.60 -9.04 -17.40
N TYR A 186 5.08 -8.59 -18.54
CA TYR A 186 5.80 -8.73 -19.81
C TYR A 186 5.44 -7.63 -20.82
N TYR A 187 6.43 -7.27 -21.64
CA TYR A 187 6.23 -6.54 -22.89
C TYR A 187 6.16 -7.50 -24.08
N ASP A 188 5.06 -7.41 -24.84
CA ASP A 188 4.87 -8.16 -26.07
C ASP A 188 5.32 -7.32 -27.29
N THR A 189 6.32 -7.82 -28.02
CA THR A 189 6.85 -7.17 -29.22
C THR A 189 5.97 -7.34 -30.46
N GLY A 190 5.10 -8.36 -30.48
CA GLY A 190 4.18 -8.65 -31.57
C GLY A 190 3.03 -7.64 -31.64
N ASP A 191 2.51 -7.21 -30.49
CA ASP A 191 1.43 -6.22 -30.40
C ASP A 191 1.85 -4.85 -29.82
N HIS A 192 3.13 -4.71 -29.46
CA HIS A 192 3.75 -3.53 -28.86
C HIS A 192 3.12 -3.08 -27.53
N THR A 193 2.66 -4.03 -26.70
CA THR A 193 1.94 -3.76 -25.45
C THR A 193 2.69 -4.24 -24.22
N TYR A 194 2.76 -3.39 -23.20
CA TYR A 194 3.14 -3.78 -21.84
C TYR A 194 1.93 -4.31 -21.07
N TYR A 195 1.96 -5.60 -20.74
CA TYR A 195 0.98 -6.27 -19.90
C TYR A 195 1.45 -6.27 -18.44
N GLN A 196 0.91 -5.34 -17.65
CA GLN A 196 1.16 -5.23 -16.22
C GLN A 196 0.30 -6.24 -15.46
N VAL A 197 0.93 -7.22 -14.83
CA VAL A 197 0.24 -8.22 -14.01
C VAL A 197 0.13 -7.68 -12.58
N VAL A 198 -1.09 -7.67 -12.04
CA VAL A 198 -1.34 -7.16 -10.67
C VAL A 198 -1.43 -8.33 -9.71
N ASP A 199 -0.47 -8.38 -8.80
CA ASP A 199 -0.49 -9.26 -7.64
C ASP A 199 -0.89 -8.46 -6.39
N PRO A 200 -2.00 -8.82 -5.71
CA PRO A 200 -2.42 -8.16 -4.49
C PRO A 200 -1.31 -8.13 -3.42
N GLY A 201 -1.08 -6.96 -2.83
CA GLY A 201 -0.07 -6.76 -1.78
C GLY A 201 1.37 -6.62 -2.29
N SER A 202 1.60 -6.52 -3.60
CA SER A 202 2.94 -6.28 -4.15
C SER A 202 3.45 -4.87 -3.78
N PRO A 203 4.63 -4.75 -3.15
CA PRO A 203 5.20 -3.45 -2.79
C PRO A 203 5.45 -2.56 -4.02
N LEU A 204 5.24 -1.25 -3.90
CA LEU A 204 5.40 -0.32 -5.02
C LEU A 204 6.80 -0.34 -5.63
N ALA A 205 7.84 -0.42 -4.81
CA ALA A 205 9.22 -0.51 -5.30
C ALA A 205 9.45 -1.76 -6.19
N TYR A 206 8.74 -2.86 -5.91
CA TYR A 206 8.79 -4.06 -6.73
C TYR A 206 8.05 -3.85 -8.07
N GLN A 207 6.88 -3.22 -8.05
CA GLN A 207 6.14 -2.89 -9.26
C GLN A 207 6.89 -1.88 -10.14
N GLU A 208 7.55 -0.87 -9.54
CA GLU A 208 8.40 0.10 -10.26
C GLU A 208 9.58 -0.59 -10.95
N PHE A 209 10.21 -1.54 -10.27
CA PHE A 209 11.32 -2.33 -10.83
C PHE A 209 10.88 -3.11 -12.07
N ILE A 210 9.76 -3.84 -11.97
CA ILE A 210 9.20 -4.62 -13.09
C ILE A 210 8.83 -3.69 -14.24
N ALA A 211 8.07 -2.63 -13.98
CA ALA A 211 7.69 -1.66 -15.00
C ALA A 211 8.91 -1.04 -15.69
N SER A 212 9.98 -0.75 -14.94
CA SER A 212 11.23 -0.25 -15.51
C SER A 212 11.90 -1.28 -16.44
N HIS A 213 11.86 -2.57 -16.09
CA HIS A 213 12.38 -3.65 -16.92
C HIS A 213 11.61 -3.75 -18.24
N GLU A 214 10.27 -3.83 -18.18
CA GLU A 214 9.44 -3.96 -19.38
C GLU A 214 9.49 -2.72 -20.28
N LEU A 215 9.60 -1.52 -19.68
CA LEU A 215 9.80 -0.28 -20.42
C LEU A 215 11.16 -0.25 -21.15
N VAL A 216 12.19 -0.92 -20.64
CA VAL A 216 13.44 -1.05 -21.38
C VAL A 216 13.24 -1.92 -22.63
N HIS A 217 12.47 -3.01 -22.56
CA HIS A 217 12.11 -3.79 -23.74
C HIS A 217 11.33 -2.96 -24.74
N ALA A 218 10.29 -2.25 -24.30
CA ALA A 218 9.52 -1.34 -25.17
C ALA A 218 10.40 -0.28 -25.85
N LEU A 219 11.35 0.31 -25.10
CA LEU A 219 12.30 1.28 -25.65
C LEU A 219 13.23 0.64 -26.68
N GLN A 220 13.72 -0.58 -26.43
CA GLN A 220 14.57 -1.29 -27.39
C GLN A 220 13.80 -1.65 -28.65
N ASP A 221 12.54 -2.09 -28.53
CA ASP A 221 11.67 -2.42 -29.65
C ASP A 221 11.46 -1.22 -30.59
N GLN A 222 11.09 -0.07 -30.02
CA GLN A 222 10.89 1.18 -30.77
C GLN A 222 12.17 1.64 -31.50
N HIS A 223 13.35 1.31 -30.96
CA HIS A 223 14.64 1.63 -31.59
C HIS A 223 15.20 0.49 -32.45
N HIS A 224 14.46 -0.61 -32.63
CA HIS A 224 14.87 -1.81 -33.36
C HIS A 224 16.17 -2.43 -32.81
N LEU A 225 16.25 -2.53 -31.48
CA LEU A 225 17.38 -3.06 -30.71
C LEU A 225 17.06 -4.36 -29.96
N LEU A 226 15.93 -5.00 -30.26
CA LEU A 226 15.55 -6.34 -29.80
C LEU A 226 15.95 -7.42 -30.82
#